data_AF-A0A0C2AZ50-F1
#
_entry.id   AF-A0A0C2AZ50-F1
#
_cell.length_a   1.000
_cell.length_b   1.000
_cell.length_c   1.000
_cell.angle_alpha   90.00
_cell.angle_beta   90.00
_cell.angle_gamma   90.00
#
_symmetry.space_group_name_H-M   'P 1'
#
loop_
_entity.id
_entity.type
_entity.pdbx_description
1 polymer ?
#
loop_
_entity_poly.entity_id
_entity_poly.type
_entity_poly.pdbx_seq_one_letter_code
_entity_poly.pdbx_strand_id
1 'polypeptide(L)'
;LVQTIDFGPTLLDYFDVEATGLMQGAPLRSAIASDAPVHEAGLFGSFGGHVNVTDGRYVYMRAPLRESNDPLYEHTLMPTHMASRFAPEEFEGAELLRPLPFTKGAPVLRLPGTAWGNPYAFGTMLFDLDTDPGQSRPLLDDELELRMAGLLTELMRSSDAPESQFDRLGLPREGPVTPAHLLARDQYPLVVAATEPMPPESEFAREAPGVTTLVRDLLADSDARAALLRHLPLLANPDFAEQVGDRSPWHLAATTPGISVQVLRALGAELAAPGPVPR
;
A
#
# COMPACT_ATOMS: atom_id res chain seq x y z
N LEU A 1 14.62 -18.73 1.68
CA LEU A 1 13.37 -17.97 1.49
C LEU A 1 12.45 -18.73 0.54
N VAL A 2 11.15 -18.75 0.81
CA VAL A 2 10.11 -19.31 -0.06
C VAL A 2 8.94 -18.33 -0.14
N GLN A 3 8.16 -18.38 -1.22
CA GLN A 3 7.01 -17.51 -1.47
C GLN A 3 5.80 -18.34 -1.92
N THR A 4 4.59 -17.79 -1.77
CA THR A 4 3.35 -18.47 -2.19
C THR A 4 3.34 -18.82 -3.69
N ILE A 5 4.05 -18.04 -4.52
CA ILE A 5 4.20 -18.30 -5.96
C ILE A 5 4.98 -19.59 -6.27
N ASP A 6 5.73 -20.13 -5.30
CA ASP A 6 6.50 -21.37 -5.44
C ASP A 6 5.60 -22.62 -5.36
N PHE A 7 4.39 -22.50 -4.80
CA PHE A 7 3.49 -23.63 -4.62
C PHE A 7 3.07 -24.24 -5.96
N GLY A 8 2.78 -23.40 -6.96
CA GLY A 8 2.41 -23.86 -8.31
C GLY A 8 3.50 -24.72 -8.95
N PRO A 9 4.71 -24.18 -9.19
CA PRO A 9 5.85 -24.92 -9.74
C PRO A 9 6.22 -26.16 -8.91
N THR A 10 6.10 -26.11 -7.58
CA THR A 10 6.38 -27.27 -6.71
C THR A 10 5.39 -28.41 -6.95
N LEU A 11 4.10 -28.11 -7.07
CA LEU A 11 3.10 -29.14 -7.36
C LEU A 11 3.28 -29.72 -8.76
N LEU A 12 3.57 -28.88 -9.75
CA LEU A 12 3.83 -29.35 -11.11
C LEU A 12 5.06 -30.26 -11.16
N ASP A 13 6.17 -29.85 -10.54
CA ASP A 13 7.39 -30.67 -10.42
C ASP A 13 7.14 -32.00 -9.69
N TYR A 14 6.29 -32.02 -8.66
CA TYR A 14 5.95 -33.26 -7.95
C TYR A 14 5.21 -34.28 -8.84
N PHE A 15 4.39 -33.81 -9.78
CA PHE A 15 3.63 -34.64 -10.71
C PHE A 15 4.31 -34.81 -12.08
N ASP A 16 5.60 -34.46 -12.20
CA ASP A 16 6.37 -34.53 -13.45
C ASP A 16 5.73 -33.71 -14.59
N VAL A 17 5.14 -32.55 -14.26
CA VAL A 17 4.57 -31.59 -15.22
C VAL A 17 5.46 -30.36 -15.30
N GLU A 18 5.76 -29.90 -16.53
CA GLU A 18 6.55 -28.70 -16.73
C GLU A 18 5.82 -27.43 -16.27
N ALA A 19 6.54 -26.54 -15.58
CA ALA A 19 6.05 -25.21 -15.23
C ALA A 19 5.84 -24.36 -16.49
N THR A 20 4.78 -23.56 -16.51
CA THR A 20 4.53 -22.65 -17.65
C THR A 20 5.51 -21.48 -17.60
N GLY A 21 5.95 -20.97 -18.76
CA GLY A 21 6.98 -19.92 -18.84
C GLY A 21 6.63 -18.55 -18.23
N LEU A 22 5.41 -18.33 -17.74
CA LEU A 22 5.01 -17.10 -17.02
C LEU A 22 5.06 -17.25 -15.49
N MET A 23 5.32 -18.45 -14.97
CA MET A 23 5.48 -18.65 -13.53
C MET A 23 6.82 -18.08 -13.06
N GLN A 24 6.79 -17.29 -12.00
CA GLN A 24 7.99 -16.69 -11.39
C GLN A 24 8.49 -17.45 -10.15
N GLY A 25 7.69 -18.38 -9.62
CA GLY A 25 8.12 -19.22 -8.50
C GLY A 25 9.05 -20.35 -8.94
N ALA A 26 9.66 -21.02 -7.97
CA ALA A 26 10.57 -22.14 -8.18
C ALA A 26 10.12 -23.40 -7.44
N PRO A 27 10.41 -24.61 -7.97
CA PRO A 27 10.12 -25.86 -7.27
C PRO A 27 10.90 -25.97 -5.94
N LEU A 28 10.19 -26.31 -4.86
CA LEU A 28 10.76 -26.36 -3.51
C LEU A 28 11.40 -27.72 -3.15
N ARG A 29 11.48 -28.68 -4.10
CA ARG A 29 12.02 -30.03 -3.84
C ARG A 29 13.39 -30.00 -3.17
N SER A 30 14.33 -29.22 -3.71
CA SER A 30 15.70 -29.13 -3.17
C SER A 30 15.76 -28.43 -1.82
N ALA A 31 14.92 -27.41 -1.61
CA ALA A 31 14.80 -26.73 -0.33
C ALA A 31 14.26 -27.68 0.75
N ILE A 32 13.22 -28.46 0.44
CA ILE A 32 12.66 -29.45 1.36
C ILE A 32 13.67 -30.56 1.67
N ALA A 33 14.38 -31.06 0.67
CA ALA A 33 15.29 -32.19 0.82
C ALA A 33 16.62 -31.84 1.50
N SER A 34 17.10 -30.60 1.33
CA SER A 34 18.49 -30.24 1.67
C SER A 34 18.69 -28.80 2.15
N ASP A 35 17.62 -28.07 2.43
CA ASP A 35 17.65 -26.65 2.83
C ASP A 35 18.42 -25.77 1.83
N ALA A 36 18.39 -26.16 0.55
CA ALA A 36 19.01 -25.39 -0.52
C ALA A 36 18.29 -24.04 -0.69
N PRO A 37 19.03 -22.92 -0.85
CA PRO A 37 18.42 -21.62 -1.08
C PRO A 37 17.66 -21.61 -2.41
N VAL A 38 16.45 -21.03 -2.39
CA VAL A 38 15.57 -20.92 -3.57
C VAL A 38 15.67 -19.53 -4.17
N HIS A 39 15.48 -18.50 -3.33
CA HIS A 39 15.49 -17.09 -3.72
C HIS A 39 16.52 -16.34 -2.89
N GLU A 40 17.22 -15.39 -3.53
CA GLU A 40 18.06 -14.41 -2.83
C GLU A 40 17.21 -13.43 -2.00
N ALA A 41 16.07 -13.01 -2.56
CA ALA A 41 15.15 -12.09 -1.91
C ALA A 41 13.69 -12.37 -2.29
N GLY A 42 12.75 -12.00 -1.43
CA GLY A 42 11.30 -12.13 -1.65
C GLY A 42 10.60 -10.77 -1.67
N LEU A 43 9.80 -10.53 -2.71
CA LEU A 43 8.96 -9.34 -2.88
C LEU A 43 7.57 -9.58 -2.28
N PHE A 44 7.04 -8.61 -1.52
CA PHE A 44 5.68 -8.66 -0.96
C PHE A 44 5.12 -7.26 -0.72
N GLY A 45 3.81 -7.13 -0.50
CA GLY A 45 3.18 -5.84 -0.25
C GLY A 45 1.67 -5.90 -0.42
N SER A 46 1.04 -4.74 -0.46
CA SER A 46 -0.39 -4.56 -0.72
C SER A 46 -0.61 -3.53 -1.83
N PHE A 47 -1.73 -3.64 -2.54
CA PHE A 47 -2.08 -2.69 -3.60
C PHE A 47 -2.13 -1.25 -3.06
N GLY A 48 -1.37 -0.36 -3.68
CA GLY A 48 -1.25 1.04 -3.25
C GLY A 48 -0.54 1.26 -1.91
N GLY A 49 -0.14 0.20 -1.21
CA GLY A 49 0.61 0.23 0.04
C GLY A 49 2.12 0.36 -0.14
N HIS A 50 2.87 -0.02 0.89
CA HIS A 50 4.31 -0.24 0.77
C HIS A 50 4.61 -1.40 -0.17
N VAL A 51 5.69 -1.26 -0.94
CA VAL A 51 6.31 -2.39 -1.62
C VAL A 51 7.51 -2.81 -0.79
N ASN A 52 7.59 -4.09 -0.47
CA ASN A 52 8.53 -4.60 0.51
C ASN A 52 9.41 -5.69 -0.09
N VAL A 53 10.64 -5.78 0.39
CA VAL A 53 11.56 -6.87 0.06
C VAL A 53 12.23 -7.39 1.32
N THR A 54 12.52 -8.69 1.34
CA THR A 54 13.38 -9.29 2.35
C THR A 54 14.42 -10.20 1.71
N ASP A 55 15.63 -10.21 2.25
CA ASP A 55 16.69 -11.19 1.93
C ASP A 55 16.79 -12.30 3.00
N GLY A 56 15.79 -12.41 3.87
CA GLY A 56 15.71 -13.39 4.95
C GLY A 56 16.31 -12.91 6.26
N ARG A 57 17.19 -11.90 6.24
CA ARG A 57 17.66 -11.22 7.45
C ARG A 57 17.04 -9.84 7.58
N TYR A 58 17.11 -9.04 6.52
CA TYR A 58 16.62 -7.68 6.55
C TYR A 58 15.25 -7.60 5.89
N VAL A 59 14.41 -6.68 6.38
CA VAL A 59 13.14 -6.31 5.76
C VAL A 59 13.20 -4.84 5.42
N TYR A 60 13.02 -4.52 4.15
CA TYR A 60 12.91 -3.15 3.66
C TYR A 60 11.49 -2.90 3.16
N MET A 61 10.86 -1.84 3.66
CA MET A 61 9.49 -1.46 3.35
C MET A 61 9.48 -0.07 2.71
N ARG A 62 9.32 -0.02 1.39
CA ARG A 62 9.34 1.22 0.60
C ARG A 62 7.96 1.87 0.61
N ALA A 63 7.86 3.04 1.24
CA ALA A 63 6.69 3.88 1.14
C ALA A 63 6.67 4.67 -0.19
N PRO A 64 5.54 5.29 -0.56
CA PRO A 64 5.49 6.20 -1.69
C PRO A 64 6.45 7.38 -1.51
N LEU A 65 6.90 7.94 -2.61
CA LEU A 65 7.77 9.12 -2.62
C LEU A 65 7.07 10.36 -2.05
N ARG A 66 5.76 10.49 -2.32
CA ARG A 66 4.95 11.68 -2.02
C ARG A 66 3.69 11.32 -1.27
N GLU A 67 3.16 12.28 -0.50
CA GLU A 67 1.91 12.15 0.24
C GLU A 67 0.72 11.80 -0.65
N SER A 68 0.69 12.28 -1.89
CA SER A 68 -0.39 11.98 -2.83
C SER A 68 -0.46 10.51 -3.25
N ASN A 69 0.57 9.70 -3.00
CA ASN A 69 0.67 8.28 -3.37
C ASN A 69 0.39 8.00 -4.86
N ASP A 70 0.57 9.02 -5.70
CA ASP A 70 0.39 8.94 -7.14
C ASP A 70 1.73 8.69 -7.86
N PRO A 71 1.69 8.20 -9.12
CA PRO A 71 0.52 7.64 -9.80
C PRO A 71 0.17 6.21 -9.30
N LEU A 72 -1.12 5.92 -9.15
CA LEU A 72 -1.62 4.59 -8.79
C LEU A 72 -2.73 4.17 -9.74
N TYR A 73 -2.64 2.94 -10.26
CA TYR A 73 -3.60 2.41 -11.23
C TYR A 73 -3.95 0.96 -10.97
N GLU A 74 -5.22 0.62 -11.16
CA GLU A 74 -5.73 -0.74 -11.21
C GLU A 74 -5.77 -1.24 -12.65
N HIS A 75 -5.53 -2.54 -12.84
CA HIS A 75 -5.58 -3.19 -14.15
C HIS A 75 -6.54 -4.39 -14.08
N THR A 76 -7.61 -4.37 -14.87
CA THR A 76 -8.63 -5.42 -14.82
C THR A 76 -9.29 -5.67 -16.18
N LEU A 77 -9.86 -6.86 -16.34
CA LEU A 77 -10.83 -7.20 -17.39
C LEU A 77 -12.22 -7.53 -16.79
N MET A 78 -12.34 -7.51 -15.47
CA MET A 78 -13.54 -7.78 -14.71
C MET A 78 -13.71 -6.65 -13.69
N PRO A 79 -14.43 -5.56 -14.03
CA PRO A 79 -14.55 -4.36 -13.21
C PRO A 79 -15.52 -4.60 -12.04
N THR A 80 -15.02 -5.33 -11.04
CA THR A 80 -15.73 -5.70 -9.82
C THR A 80 -14.83 -5.47 -8.62
N HIS A 81 -15.40 -4.88 -7.57
CA HIS A 81 -14.87 -4.94 -6.22
C HIS A 81 -15.10 -6.34 -5.63
N MET A 82 -14.61 -6.58 -4.42
CA MET A 82 -14.79 -7.87 -3.74
C MET A 82 -16.27 -8.27 -3.55
N ALA A 83 -17.16 -7.29 -3.34
CA ALA A 83 -18.58 -7.51 -3.05
C ALA A 83 -19.55 -6.82 -4.04
N SER A 84 -19.04 -6.02 -4.98
CA SER A 84 -19.87 -5.18 -5.85
C SER A 84 -19.25 -4.99 -7.24
N ARG A 85 -20.00 -4.40 -8.17
CA ARG A 85 -19.48 -3.98 -9.47
C ARG A 85 -18.95 -2.55 -9.36
N PHE A 86 -18.06 -2.16 -10.26
CA PHE A 86 -17.65 -0.76 -10.36
C PHE A 86 -18.86 0.08 -10.80
N ALA A 87 -18.99 1.27 -10.21
CA ALA A 87 -19.93 2.29 -10.65
C ALA A 87 -19.42 2.97 -11.94
N PRO A 88 -20.31 3.50 -12.81
CA PRO A 88 -19.90 4.15 -14.06
C PRO A 88 -18.87 5.27 -13.87
N GLU A 89 -18.95 6.02 -12.77
CA GLU A 89 -18.07 7.15 -12.46
C GLU A 89 -16.63 6.71 -12.19
N GLU A 90 -16.42 5.48 -11.71
CA GLU A 90 -15.08 4.92 -11.48
C GLU A 90 -14.30 4.68 -12.79
N PHE A 91 -15.00 4.69 -13.94
CA PHE A 91 -14.38 4.60 -15.27
C PHE A 91 -13.89 5.96 -15.78
N GLU A 92 -14.04 7.05 -15.03
CA GLU A 92 -13.44 8.32 -15.40
C GLU A 92 -11.91 8.19 -15.45
N GLY A 93 -11.31 8.52 -16.60
CA GLY A 93 -9.88 8.32 -16.83
C GLY A 93 -9.45 6.89 -17.19
N ALA A 94 -10.41 5.99 -17.46
CA ALA A 94 -10.11 4.63 -17.93
C ALA A 94 -9.40 4.62 -19.29
N GLU A 95 -8.43 3.73 -19.45
CA GLU A 95 -7.73 3.50 -20.71
C GLU A 95 -7.61 1.99 -21.01
N LEU A 96 -7.91 1.59 -22.25
CA LEU A 96 -7.64 0.22 -22.69
C LEU A 96 -6.18 0.11 -23.15
N LEU A 97 -5.37 -0.59 -22.37
CA LEU A 97 -3.96 -0.82 -22.69
C LEU A 97 -3.78 -2.01 -23.61
N ARG A 98 -2.68 -1.98 -24.36
CA ARG A 98 -2.16 -3.14 -25.08
C ARG A 98 -1.85 -4.29 -24.10
N PRO A 99 -1.79 -5.53 -24.59
CA PRO A 99 -1.48 -6.68 -23.74
C PRO A 99 -0.20 -6.48 -22.93
N LEU A 100 -0.25 -6.86 -21.65
CA LEU A 100 0.93 -6.96 -20.80
C LEU A 100 1.61 -8.32 -21.03
N PRO A 101 2.89 -8.49 -20.64
CA PRO A 101 3.64 -9.73 -20.89
C PRO A 101 2.91 -11.00 -20.42
N PHE A 102 2.20 -10.93 -19.30
CA PHE A 102 1.48 -12.06 -18.70
C PHE A 102 0.01 -12.20 -19.14
N THR A 103 -0.54 -11.28 -19.94
CA THR A 103 -1.98 -11.30 -20.32
C THR A 103 -2.27 -12.11 -21.58
N LYS A 104 -1.29 -12.83 -22.12
CA LYS A 104 -1.45 -13.78 -23.25
C LYS A 104 -2.14 -13.17 -24.48
N GLY A 105 -1.84 -11.91 -24.78
CA GLY A 105 -2.40 -11.18 -25.92
C GLY A 105 -3.75 -10.52 -25.67
N ALA A 106 -4.35 -10.67 -24.49
CA ALA A 106 -5.54 -9.92 -24.11
C ALA A 106 -5.17 -8.48 -23.70
N PRO A 107 -5.89 -7.45 -24.18
CA PRO A 107 -5.75 -6.08 -23.66
C PRO A 107 -6.24 -6.02 -22.22
N VAL A 108 -5.90 -4.96 -21.48
CA VAL A 108 -6.37 -4.76 -20.10
C VAL A 108 -6.89 -3.35 -19.90
N LEU A 109 -7.94 -3.18 -19.10
CA LEU A 109 -8.43 -1.86 -18.73
C LEU A 109 -7.58 -1.33 -17.57
N ARG A 110 -7.00 -0.14 -17.73
CA ARG A 110 -6.31 0.61 -16.68
C ARG A 110 -7.24 1.70 -16.15
N LEU A 111 -7.35 1.81 -14.83
CA LEU A 111 -8.20 2.78 -14.13
C LEU A 111 -7.40 3.47 -13.02
N PRO A 112 -7.71 4.73 -12.65
CA PRO A 112 -7.18 5.33 -11.42
C PRO A 112 -7.45 4.42 -10.22
N GLY A 113 -6.41 4.11 -9.45
CA GLY A 113 -6.52 3.21 -8.28
C GLY A 113 -6.58 3.98 -6.96
N THR A 114 -7.25 3.40 -5.97
CA THR A 114 -7.31 3.95 -4.60
C THR A 114 -6.65 3.00 -3.62
N ALA A 115 -5.67 3.49 -2.85
CA ALA A 115 -5.01 2.70 -1.81
C ALA A 115 -5.87 2.58 -0.55
N TRP A 116 -5.63 1.54 0.24
CA TRP A 116 -6.17 1.45 1.59
C TRP A 116 -5.36 2.32 2.55
N GLY A 117 -5.93 3.45 2.97
CA GLY A 117 -5.21 4.44 3.78
C GLY A 117 -4.07 5.11 3.00
N ASN A 118 -3.17 5.79 3.71
CA ASN A 118 -2.01 6.42 3.08
C ASN A 118 -0.68 5.88 3.66
N PRO A 119 0.02 4.97 2.96
CA PRO A 119 1.29 4.41 3.45
C PRO A 119 2.39 5.47 3.59
N TYR A 120 2.28 6.63 2.91
CA TYR A 120 3.25 7.72 3.08
C TYR A 120 3.35 8.16 4.53
N ALA A 121 2.24 8.23 5.26
CA ALA A 121 2.20 8.66 6.66
C ALA A 121 3.01 7.76 7.61
N PHE A 122 3.35 6.53 7.18
CA PHE A 122 4.13 5.56 7.95
C PHE A 122 5.61 5.53 7.54
N GLY A 123 5.98 6.21 6.45
CA GLY A 123 7.35 6.32 5.97
C GLY A 123 7.99 5.02 5.48
N THR A 124 9.17 5.16 4.89
CA THR A 124 10.04 4.04 4.48
C THR A 124 10.78 3.50 5.71
N MET A 125 10.83 2.17 5.86
CA MET A 125 11.40 1.50 7.04
C MET A 125 12.35 0.37 6.64
N LEU A 126 13.33 0.10 7.50
CA LEU A 126 14.32 -0.96 7.35
C LEU A 126 14.51 -1.66 8.69
N PHE A 127 14.53 -2.99 8.72
CA PHE A 127 14.66 -3.77 9.95
C PHE A 127 15.67 -4.90 9.78
N ASP A 128 16.36 -5.28 10.86
CA ASP A 128 17.19 -6.48 10.96
C ASP A 128 16.43 -7.53 11.80
N LEU A 129 15.89 -8.57 11.17
CA LEU A 129 15.09 -9.59 11.85
C LEU A 129 15.91 -10.46 12.81
N ASP A 130 17.24 -10.49 12.66
CA ASP A 130 18.11 -11.26 13.56
C ASP A 130 18.17 -10.61 14.96
N THR A 131 18.14 -9.27 15.01
CA THR A 131 18.22 -8.49 16.26
C THR A 131 16.88 -7.85 16.67
N ASP A 132 15.94 -7.71 15.74
CA ASP A 132 14.61 -7.14 15.92
C ASP A 132 13.55 -7.95 15.13
N PRO A 133 13.29 -9.22 15.51
CA PRO A 133 12.30 -10.05 14.84
C PRO A 133 10.86 -9.50 14.93
N GLY A 134 10.61 -8.59 15.87
CA GLY A 134 9.32 -7.92 16.04
C GLY A 134 9.16 -6.64 15.22
N GLN A 135 10.18 -6.22 14.46
CA GLN A 135 10.17 -5.01 13.63
C GLN A 135 9.77 -3.74 14.42
N SER A 136 10.30 -3.61 15.64
CA SER A 136 9.99 -2.53 16.57
C SER A 136 10.95 -1.34 16.49
N ARG A 137 12.12 -1.52 15.85
CA ARG A 137 13.23 -0.59 15.88
C ARG A 137 13.78 -0.38 14.46
N PRO A 138 13.15 0.50 13.66
CA PRO A 138 13.60 0.78 12.31
C PRO A 138 15.02 1.35 12.31
N LEU A 139 15.82 0.91 11.34
CA LEU A 139 17.22 1.27 11.13
C LEU A 139 17.33 2.47 10.19
N LEU A 140 18.38 3.27 10.41
CA LEU A 140 18.82 4.32 9.48
C LEU A 140 20.25 4.00 9.02
N ASP A 141 20.34 3.24 7.94
CA ASP A 141 21.59 2.79 7.33
C ASP A 141 21.49 2.94 5.81
N ASP A 142 22.16 3.97 5.28
CA ASP A 142 22.07 4.36 3.88
C ASP A 142 22.69 3.29 2.94
N GLU A 143 23.73 2.57 3.39
CA GLU A 143 24.36 1.52 2.58
C GLU A 143 23.46 0.29 2.49
N LEU A 144 22.85 -0.11 3.61
CA LEU A 144 21.91 -1.21 3.65
C LEU A 144 20.62 -0.87 2.89
N GLU A 145 20.09 0.35 3.07
CA GLU A 145 18.93 0.82 2.30
C GLU A 145 19.21 0.78 0.80
N LEU A 146 20.40 1.24 0.36
CA LEU A 146 20.79 1.20 -1.05
C LEU A 146 20.77 -0.22 -1.61
N ARG A 147 21.34 -1.19 -0.88
CA ARG A 147 21.33 -2.61 -1.27
C ARG A 147 19.91 -3.15 -1.35
N MET A 148 19.11 -2.96 -0.30
CA MET A 148 17.75 -3.51 -0.23
C MET A 148 16.81 -2.86 -1.25
N ALA A 149 16.92 -1.55 -1.49
CA ALA A 149 16.19 -0.87 -2.56
C ALA A 149 16.60 -1.38 -3.95
N GLY A 150 17.88 -1.72 -4.14
CA GLY A 150 18.37 -2.43 -5.32
C GLY A 150 17.66 -3.76 -5.55
N LEU A 151 17.64 -4.63 -4.53
CA LEU A 151 16.94 -5.93 -4.59
C LEU A 151 15.45 -5.76 -4.90
N LEU A 152 14.78 -4.81 -4.25
CA LEU A 152 13.38 -4.49 -4.49
C LEU A 152 13.14 -4.07 -5.95
N THR A 153 13.98 -3.19 -6.48
CA THR A 153 13.85 -2.64 -7.83
C THR A 153 14.06 -3.73 -8.89
N GLU A 154 15.06 -4.61 -8.72
CA GLU A 154 15.28 -5.74 -9.63
C GLU A 154 14.11 -6.73 -9.60
N LEU A 155 13.59 -7.07 -8.42
CA LEU A 155 12.41 -7.95 -8.32
C LEU A 155 11.18 -7.32 -8.98
N MET A 156 10.94 -6.02 -8.76
CA MET A 156 9.86 -5.29 -9.45
C MET A 156 9.99 -5.35 -10.98
N ARG A 157 11.21 -5.17 -11.52
CA ARG A 157 11.48 -5.28 -12.96
C ARG A 157 11.22 -6.70 -13.47
N SER A 158 11.73 -7.70 -12.75
CA SER A 158 11.53 -9.11 -13.10
C SER A 158 10.05 -9.53 -13.06
N SER A 159 9.25 -8.85 -12.23
CA SER A 159 7.81 -9.04 -12.13
C SER A 159 6.99 -8.18 -13.10
N ASP A 160 7.61 -7.55 -14.11
CA ASP A 160 6.95 -6.68 -15.08
C ASP A 160 6.11 -5.56 -14.41
N ALA A 161 6.58 -5.02 -13.28
CA ALA A 161 5.90 -3.93 -12.60
C ALA A 161 5.73 -2.72 -13.56
N PRO A 162 4.56 -2.06 -13.57
CA PRO A 162 4.34 -0.93 -14.48
C PRO A 162 5.19 0.27 -14.07
N GLU A 163 5.54 1.10 -15.04
CA GLU A 163 6.33 2.33 -14.84
C GLU A 163 5.79 3.23 -13.72
N SER A 164 4.45 3.32 -13.62
CA SER A 164 3.79 4.07 -12.56
C SER A 164 4.20 3.65 -11.15
N GLN A 165 4.56 2.38 -10.91
CA GLN A 165 5.04 1.96 -9.59
C GLN A 165 6.46 2.47 -9.29
N PHE A 166 7.32 2.57 -10.31
CA PHE A 166 8.65 3.15 -10.13
C PHE A 166 8.56 4.65 -9.82
N ASP A 167 7.71 5.38 -10.56
CA ASP A 167 7.43 6.79 -10.31
C ASP A 167 6.83 7.02 -8.92
N ARG A 168 5.81 6.24 -8.55
CA ARG A 168 5.13 6.33 -7.24
C ARG A 168 6.09 6.15 -6.08
N LEU A 169 7.05 5.23 -6.22
CA LEU A 169 8.01 4.89 -5.17
C LEU A 169 9.28 5.74 -5.26
N GLY A 170 9.48 6.55 -6.31
CA GLY A 170 10.73 7.30 -6.52
C GLY A 170 11.93 6.39 -6.74
N LEU A 171 11.75 5.30 -7.50
CA LEU A 171 12.80 4.35 -7.86
C LEU A 171 13.06 4.40 -9.37
N PRO A 172 14.27 4.09 -9.83
CA PRO A 172 14.56 4.13 -11.26
C PRO A 172 13.94 2.93 -11.96
N ARG A 173 13.25 3.15 -13.08
CA ARG A 173 12.79 2.05 -13.95
C ARG A 173 13.94 1.34 -14.66
N GLU A 174 14.98 2.09 -15.02
CA GLU A 174 16.18 1.59 -15.69
C GLU A 174 17.44 2.03 -14.94
N GLY A 175 18.49 1.21 -14.95
CA GLY A 175 19.76 1.51 -14.27
C GLY A 175 19.76 1.21 -12.77
N PRO A 176 20.88 1.46 -12.07
CA PRO A 176 21.02 1.12 -10.66
C PRO A 176 20.27 2.10 -9.77
N VAL A 177 19.85 1.63 -8.59
CA VAL A 177 19.48 2.52 -7.48
C VAL A 177 20.74 3.26 -7.01
N THR A 178 20.56 4.54 -6.68
CA THR A 178 21.63 5.44 -6.22
C THR A 178 21.23 6.12 -4.92
N PRO A 179 22.17 6.76 -4.18
CA PRO A 179 21.85 7.49 -2.96
C PRO A 179 20.72 8.54 -3.09
N ALA A 180 20.49 9.07 -4.30
CA ALA A 180 19.42 10.04 -4.56
C ALA A 180 18.00 9.43 -4.45
N HIS A 181 17.87 8.11 -4.40
CA HIS A 181 16.60 7.41 -4.29
C HIS A 181 16.29 6.96 -2.85
N LEU A 182 17.20 7.15 -1.90
CA LEU A 182 17.00 6.74 -0.51
C LEU A 182 15.95 7.62 0.16
N LEU A 183 15.07 7.01 0.96
CA LEU A 183 13.96 7.69 1.64
C LEU A 183 13.91 7.40 3.14
N ALA A 184 14.58 6.36 3.66
CA ALA A 184 14.42 5.98 5.07
C ALA A 184 14.77 7.13 6.02
N ARG A 185 15.88 7.85 5.74
CA ARG A 185 16.30 9.01 6.52
C ARG A 185 15.34 10.19 6.38
N ASP A 186 14.96 10.53 5.15
CA ASP A 186 14.11 11.68 4.85
C ASP A 186 12.68 11.51 5.40
N GLN A 187 12.18 10.28 5.38
CA GLN A 187 10.84 9.91 5.88
C GLN A 187 10.85 9.43 7.34
N TYR A 188 12.01 9.37 8.00
CA TYR A 188 12.09 8.94 9.40
C TYR A 188 11.18 9.74 10.36
N PRO A 189 10.99 11.07 10.21
CA PRO A 189 10.04 11.80 11.03
C PRO A 189 8.60 11.28 10.92
N LEU A 190 8.19 10.74 9.76
CA LEU A 190 6.88 10.13 9.55
C LEU A 190 6.78 8.81 10.33
N VAL A 191 7.84 8.00 10.30
CA VAL A 191 7.93 6.75 11.06
C VAL A 191 7.78 7.02 12.56
N VAL A 192 8.52 8.01 13.09
CA VAL A 192 8.42 8.41 14.51
C VAL A 192 6.99 8.82 14.85
N ALA A 193 6.39 9.72 14.06
CA ALA A 193 5.02 10.18 14.28
C ALA A 193 3.98 9.05 14.21
N ALA A 194 4.17 8.07 13.34
CA ALA A 194 3.28 6.92 13.22
C ALA A 194 3.40 5.92 14.39
N THR A 195 4.53 5.92 15.10
CA THR A 195 4.74 5.10 16.31
C THR A 195 4.28 5.77 17.59
N GLU A 196 3.91 7.05 17.56
CA GLU A 196 3.38 7.75 18.72
C GLU A 196 2.03 7.14 19.16
N PRO A 197 1.80 6.96 20.47
CA PRO A 197 0.51 6.50 20.95
C PRO A 197 -0.63 7.40 20.47
N MET A 198 -1.74 6.77 20.08
CA MET A 198 -2.90 7.50 19.61
C MET A 198 -3.43 8.43 20.74
N PRO A 199 -3.62 9.75 20.48
CA PRO A 199 -4.05 10.67 21.52
C PRO A 199 -5.44 10.33 22.06
N PRO A 200 -5.70 10.57 23.36
CA PRO A 200 -7.00 10.24 23.96
C PRO A 200 -8.14 10.97 23.24
N GLU A 201 -9.31 10.33 23.17
CA GLU A 201 -10.50 10.88 22.49
C GLU A 201 -10.87 12.29 22.99
N SER A 202 -10.64 12.56 24.28
CA SER A 202 -10.88 13.87 24.90
C SER A 202 -10.10 15.02 24.27
N GLU A 203 -8.97 14.76 23.60
CA GLU A 203 -8.22 15.79 22.86
C GLU A 203 -8.97 16.24 21.60
N PHE A 204 -9.81 15.36 21.05
CA PHE A 204 -10.59 15.59 19.83
C PHE A 204 -12.05 15.95 20.08
N ALA A 205 -12.54 15.77 21.32
CA ALA A 205 -13.89 16.11 21.74
C ALA A 205 -14.10 17.64 21.74
N ARG A 206 -14.35 18.20 20.55
CA ARG A 206 -14.72 19.60 20.32
C ARG A 206 -16.20 19.69 19.92
N GLU A 207 -16.72 20.91 19.73
CA GLU A 207 -18.08 21.12 19.22
C GLU A 207 -18.30 20.34 17.92
N ALA A 208 -19.45 19.67 17.82
CA ALA A 208 -19.82 18.87 16.65
C ALA A 208 -20.23 19.77 15.47
N PRO A 209 -19.94 19.39 14.22
CA PRO A 209 -19.32 18.13 13.80
C PRO A 209 -17.79 18.08 13.98
N GLY A 210 -17.25 16.92 14.36
CA GLY A 210 -15.82 16.68 14.53
C GLY A 210 -15.43 15.20 14.35
N VAL A 211 -14.16 14.86 14.58
CA VAL A 211 -13.66 13.48 14.37
C VAL A 211 -14.14 12.45 15.40
N THR A 212 -14.86 12.90 16.43
CA THR A 212 -15.57 12.04 17.38
C THR A 212 -17.06 11.86 17.01
N THR A 213 -17.56 12.59 16.01
CA THR A 213 -18.90 12.40 15.45
C THR A 213 -18.97 11.10 14.66
N LEU A 214 -20.12 10.42 14.68
CA LEU A 214 -20.29 9.15 13.98
C LEU A 214 -20.16 9.34 12.46
N VAL A 215 -19.56 8.36 11.79
CA VAL A 215 -19.40 8.36 10.34
C VAL A 215 -20.75 8.51 9.64
N ARG A 216 -21.82 7.84 10.11
CA ARG A 216 -23.16 7.97 9.52
C ARG A 216 -23.70 9.39 9.55
N ASP A 217 -23.40 10.14 10.62
CA ASP A 217 -23.89 11.51 10.79
C ASP A 217 -23.06 12.47 9.92
N LEU A 218 -21.74 12.27 9.86
CA LEU A 218 -20.85 13.03 8.97
C LEU A 218 -21.18 12.78 7.49
N LEU A 219 -21.60 11.58 7.10
CA LEU A 219 -22.02 11.27 5.73
C LEU A 219 -23.40 11.84 5.38
N ALA A 220 -24.24 12.14 6.36
CA ALA A 220 -25.57 12.74 6.15
C ALA A 220 -25.52 14.25 5.91
N ASP A 221 -24.47 14.93 6.37
CA ASP A 221 -24.21 16.35 6.12
C ASP A 221 -23.35 16.54 4.86
N SER A 222 -23.75 17.42 3.94
CA SER A 222 -23.08 17.55 2.64
C SER A 222 -21.64 18.06 2.73
N ASP A 223 -21.38 19.01 3.63
CA ASP A 223 -20.06 19.63 3.77
C ASP A 223 -19.12 18.69 4.52
N ALA A 224 -19.60 18.09 5.61
CA ALA A 224 -18.86 17.09 6.37
C ALA A 224 -18.58 15.84 5.53
N ARG A 225 -19.53 15.39 4.69
CA ARG A 225 -19.34 14.27 3.77
C ARG A 225 -18.19 14.55 2.81
N ALA A 226 -18.12 15.76 2.24
CA ALA A 226 -17.07 16.10 1.30
C ALA A 226 -15.68 16.07 1.96
N ALA A 227 -15.56 16.62 3.18
CA ALA A 227 -14.33 16.57 3.96
C ALA A 227 -13.95 15.13 4.35
N LEU A 228 -14.93 14.35 4.80
CA LEU A 228 -14.74 12.96 5.21
C LEU A 228 -14.23 12.11 4.05
N LEU A 229 -14.83 12.22 2.86
CA LEU A 229 -14.40 11.46 1.68
C LEU A 229 -13.04 11.91 1.12
N ARG A 230 -12.62 13.16 1.34
CA ARG A 230 -11.27 13.63 1.00
C ARG A 230 -10.19 12.96 1.85
N HIS A 231 -10.41 12.88 3.17
CA HIS A 231 -9.42 12.36 4.12
C HIS A 231 -9.52 10.84 4.31
N LEU A 232 -10.71 10.27 4.14
CA LEU A 232 -11.02 8.85 4.30
C LEU A 232 -11.77 8.33 3.06
N PRO A 233 -11.12 8.26 1.89
CA PRO A 233 -11.76 7.91 0.62
C PRO A 233 -12.40 6.52 0.61
N LEU A 234 -11.98 5.60 1.49
CA LEU A 234 -12.61 4.29 1.67
C LEU A 234 -14.10 4.37 2.03
N LEU A 235 -14.53 5.45 2.67
CA LEU A 235 -15.93 5.70 3.01
C LEU A 235 -16.79 6.05 1.78
N ALA A 236 -16.20 6.18 0.59
CA ALA A 236 -16.94 6.28 -0.66
C ALA A 236 -17.59 4.94 -1.04
N ASN A 237 -17.05 3.81 -0.56
CA ASN A 237 -17.67 2.50 -0.72
C ASN A 237 -18.88 2.39 0.23
N PRO A 238 -20.12 2.23 -0.29
CA PRO A 238 -21.33 2.19 0.53
C PRO A 238 -21.36 1.05 1.54
N ASP A 239 -20.88 -0.15 1.18
CA ASP A 239 -20.89 -1.32 2.04
C ASP A 239 -19.95 -1.10 3.24
N PHE A 240 -18.78 -0.52 2.98
CA PHE A 240 -17.84 -0.18 4.04
C PHE A 240 -18.38 0.93 4.93
N ALA A 241 -18.92 2.00 4.35
CA ALA A 241 -19.54 3.11 5.07
C ALA A 241 -20.69 2.65 5.98
N GLU A 242 -21.52 1.71 5.53
CA GLU A 242 -22.57 1.09 6.33
C GLU A 242 -21.98 0.31 7.51
N GLN A 243 -20.98 -0.54 7.25
CA GLN A 243 -20.33 -1.38 8.27
C GLN A 243 -19.68 -0.57 9.40
N VAL A 244 -19.16 0.63 9.10
CA VAL A 244 -18.48 1.47 10.09
C VAL A 244 -19.27 2.70 10.53
N GLY A 245 -20.53 2.83 10.10
CA GLY A 245 -21.32 4.04 10.33
C GLY A 245 -21.57 4.35 11.81
N ASP A 246 -21.48 3.37 12.70
CA ASP A 246 -21.61 3.50 14.16
C ASP A 246 -20.28 3.83 14.88
N ARG A 247 -19.20 4.01 14.13
CA ARG A 247 -17.88 4.42 14.63
C ARG A 247 -17.62 5.88 14.27
N SER A 248 -16.77 6.54 15.04
CA SER A 248 -16.21 7.85 14.68
C SER A 248 -14.90 7.70 13.89
N PRO A 249 -14.47 8.71 13.12
CA PRO A 249 -13.14 8.72 12.52
C PRO A 249 -12.02 8.41 13.54
N TRP A 250 -12.11 8.95 14.77
CA TRP A 250 -11.16 8.65 15.85
C TRP A 250 -11.12 7.14 16.17
N HIS A 251 -12.28 6.51 16.33
CA HIS A 251 -12.36 5.08 16.60
C HIS A 251 -11.81 4.25 15.44
N LEU A 252 -12.04 4.70 14.19
CA LEU A 252 -11.46 4.05 13.02
C LEU A 252 -9.94 4.11 13.02
N ALA A 253 -9.33 5.25 13.35
CA ALA A 253 -7.87 5.35 13.46
C ALA A 253 -7.29 4.43 14.54
N ALA A 254 -8.04 4.20 15.63
CA ALA A 254 -7.63 3.31 16.70
C ALA A 254 -7.60 1.83 16.29
N THR A 255 -8.47 1.42 15.37
CA THR A 255 -8.70 0.01 15.02
C THR A 255 -8.27 -0.38 13.61
N THR A 256 -8.02 0.60 12.74
CA THR A 256 -7.78 0.39 11.32
C THR A 256 -6.37 0.84 10.96
N PRO A 257 -5.44 -0.11 10.71
CA PRO A 257 -4.15 0.20 10.14
C PRO A 257 -4.30 1.00 8.84
N GLY A 258 -3.57 2.12 8.72
CA GLY A 258 -3.61 2.99 7.54
C GLY A 258 -4.25 4.37 7.74
N ILE A 259 -4.91 4.62 8.87
CA ILE A 259 -5.44 5.95 9.23
C ILE A 259 -4.52 6.55 10.32
N SER A 260 -3.74 7.58 9.96
CA SER A 260 -2.80 8.20 10.90
C SER A 260 -3.45 9.27 11.78
N VAL A 261 -2.77 9.63 12.87
CA VAL A 261 -3.15 10.76 13.72
C VAL A 261 -3.12 12.08 12.93
N GLN A 262 -2.24 12.22 11.93
CA GLN A 262 -2.23 13.42 11.08
C GLN A 262 -3.51 13.52 10.24
N VAL A 263 -4.00 12.41 9.68
CA VAL A 263 -5.28 12.37 8.95
C VAL A 263 -6.43 12.81 9.86
N LEU A 264 -6.46 12.32 11.11
CA LEU A 264 -7.46 12.78 12.09
C LEU A 264 -7.37 14.28 12.38
N ARG A 265 -6.17 14.81 12.59
CA ARG A 265 -5.99 16.24 12.87
C ARG A 265 -6.39 17.11 11.67
N ALA A 266 -6.06 16.68 10.44
CA ALA A 266 -6.43 17.37 9.21
C ALA A 266 -7.96 17.36 8.99
N LEU A 267 -8.59 16.21 9.11
CA LEU A 267 -10.06 16.08 9.04
C LEU A 267 -10.74 16.94 10.11
N GLY A 268 -10.25 16.90 11.35
CA GLY A 268 -10.82 17.70 12.45
C GLY A 268 -10.69 19.21 12.22
N ALA A 269 -9.58 19.67 11.65
CA ALA A 269 -9.39 21.07 11.30
C ALA A 269 -10.35 21.52 10.19
N GLU A 270 -10.60 20.65 9.21
CA GLU A 270 -11.50 20.94 8.09
C GLU A 270 -12.98 20.93 8.51
N LEU A 271 -13.39 19.96 9.34
CA LEU A 271 -14.75 19.91 9.90
C LEU A 271 -15.06 21.13 10.80
N ALA A 272 -14.04 21.68 11.46
CA ALA A 272 -14.17 22.87 12.31
C ALA A 272 -14.12 24.18 11.52
N ALA A 273 -13.72 24.16 10.24
CA ALA A 273 -13.71 25.35 9.41
C ALA A 273 -15.16 25.74 9.04
N PRO A 274 -15.54 27.03 9.10
CA PRO A 274 -16.86 27.44 8.61
C PRO A 274 -16.96 27.07 7.13
N GLY A 275 -18.04 26.37 6.77
CA GLY A 275 -18.28 25.90 5.40
C GLY A 275 -18.16 27.04 4.37
N PRO A 276 -17.82 26.72 3.12
CA PRO A 276 -17.74 27.74 2.08
C PRO A 276 -19.08 28.47 2.00
N VAL A 277 -19.04 29.81 2.15
CA VAL A 277 -20.23 30.65 1.97
C VAL A 277 -20.80 30.34 0.58
N PRO A 278 -22.06 29.87 0.47
CA PRO A 278 -22.65 29.56 -0.83
C PRO A 278 -22.60 30.82 -1.71
N ARG A 279 -22.06 30.67 -2.92
CA ARG A 279 -22.11 31.69 -3.97
C ARG A 279 -23.49 31.74 -4.62
#